data_AF-A0A9D2QCQ7-F1
#
_entry.id   AF-A0A9D2QCQ7-F1
#
_cell.length_a   1.000
_cell.length_b   1.000
_cell.length_c   1.000
_cell.angle_alpha   90.00
_cell.angle_beta   90.00
_cell.angle_gamma   90.00
#
_symmetry.space_group_name_H-M   'P 1'
#
loop_
_entity.id
_entity.type
_entity.pdbx_description
1 polymer ?
#
loop_
_entity_poly.entity_id
_entity_poly.type
_entity_poly.pdbx_seq_one_letter_code
_entity_poly.pdbx_strand_id
1 'polypeptide(L)' 'MKVWIIKYALTKGIFEIEGEEFGNGDISQESVFGPKFYHGEGKEWCRTKEEAVQVAKRMRQKKIESLERQIERLKKMKF' A
#
# COMPACT_ATOMS: atom_id res chain seq x y z
N MET A 1 2.20 -8.98 16.58
CA MET A 1 1.90 -9.98 15.52
C MET A 1 2.61 -9.63 14.22
N LYS A 2 2.87 -10.63 13.36
CA LYS A 2 3.48 -10.41 12.05
C LYS A 2 2.43 -10.06 11.00
N VAL A 3 2.66 -8.99 10.25
CA VAL A 3 1.78 -8.52 9.16
C VAL A 3 2.58 -8.06 7.96
N TRP A 4 1.93 -8.00 6.80
CA TRP A 4 2.53 -7.58 5.53
C TRP A 4 2.09 -6.18 5.15
N ILE A 5 3.03 -5.25 5.05
CA ILE A 5 2.76 -3.85 4.70
C ILE A 5 2.68 -3.69 3.18
N ILE A 6 1.54 -3.17 2.70
CA ILE A 6 1.26 -2.92 1.28
C ILE A 6 1.14 -1.43 0.93
N LYS A 7 1.07 -0.54 1.94
CA LYS A 7 1.02 0.92 1.75
C LYS A 7 2.08 1.45 0.78
N TYR A 8 3.26 0.83 0.78
CA TYR A 8 4.41 1.22 -0.04
C TYR A 8 4.73 0.23 -1.18
N ALA A 9 3.78 -0.64 -1.55
CA ALA A 9 4.02 -1.71 -2.52
C ALA A 9 4.58 -1.22 -3.86
N LEU A 10 4.14 -0.05 -4.33
CA LEU A 10 4.57 0.52 -5.63
C LEU A 10 5.87 1.33 -5.57
N THR A 11 6.42 1.58 -4.38
CA THR A 11 7.64 2.40 -4.22
C THR A 11 8.76 1.64 -3.52
N LYS A 12 8.47 0.95 -2.41
CA LYS A 12 9.45 0.19 -1.61
C LYS A 12 9.25 -1.32 -1.68
N GLY A 13 8.19 -1.77 -2.36
CA GLY A 13 7.77 -3.17 -2.33
C GLY A 13 6.95 -3.52 -1.09
N ILE A 14 6.64 -4.80 -0.96
CA ILE A 14 5.90 -5.37 0.18
C ILE A 14 6.92 -5.90 1.18
N PHE A 15 6.72 -5.65 2.47
CA PHE A 15 7.61 -6.14 3.52
C PHE A 15 6.83 -6.56 4.77
N GLU A 16 7.39 -7.52 5.50
CA GLU A 16 6.86 -7.97 6.79
C GLU A 16 7.29 -6.99 7.90
N ILE A 17 6.40 -6.74 8.84
CA ILE A 17 6.72 -6.10 10.11
C ILE A 17 6.13 -6.90 11.26
N GLU A 18 6.69 -6.67 12.43
CA GLU A 18 6.02 -6.97 13.69
C GLU A 18 5.34 -5.71 14.21
N GLY A 19 4.05 -5.82 14.51
CA GLY A 19 3.24 -4.70 14.99
C GLY A 19 2.04 -5.17 15.81
N GLU A 20 1.30 -4.24 16.38
CA GLU A 20 0.16 -4.50 17.26
C GLU A 20 -1.12 -4.01 16.61
N GLU A 21 -2.18 -4.84 16.65
CA GLU A 21 -3.52 -4.39 16.23
C GLU A 21 -4.03 -3.36 17.24
N PHE A 22 -4.57 -2.25 16.74
CA PHE A 22 -5.23 -1.24 17.57
C PHE A 22 -6.48 -0.69 16.87
N GLY A 23 -7.48 -0.31 17.66
CA GLY A 23 -8.73 0.26 17.14
C GLY A 23 -9.45 -0.64 16.14
N ASN A 24 -9.85 -0.08 14.99
CA ASN A 24 -10.71 -0.71 13.99
C ASN A 24 -9.90 -1.46 12.90
N GLY A 25 -9.01 -2.38 13.30
CA GLY A 25 -8.20 -3.16 12.36
C GLY A 25 -7.04 -2.37 11.75
N ASP A 26 -6.46 -1.46 12.53
CA ASP A 26 -5.23 -0.77 12.19
C ASP A 26 -4.04 -1.46 12.88
N ILE A 27 -2.83 -1.31 12.32
CA ILE A 27 -1.59 -1.83 12.90
C ILE A 27 -0.67 -0.69 13.31
N SER A 28 -0.16 -0.71 14.53
CA SER A 28 0.90 0.16 15.01
C SER A 28 2.24 -0.59 15.01
N GLN A 29 3.32 0.14 14.74
CA GLN A 29 4.69 -0.36 14.83
C GLN A 29 5.52 0.66 15.59
N GLU A 30 6.17 0.25 16.67
CA GLU A 30 7.17 1.10 17.33
C GLU A 30 8.34 1.42 16.41
N SER A 31 8.81 2.66 16.44
CA SER A 31 9.95 3.09 15.65
C SER A 31 10.70 4.20 16.36
N VAL A 32 12.00 4.33 16.08
CA VAL A 32 12.89 5.32 16.70
C VAL A 32 12.38 6.76 16.54
N PHE A 33 11.65 7.04 15.46
CA PHE A 33 11.10 8.37 15.16
C PHE A 33 9.65 8.54 15.63
N GLY A 34 9.16 7.65 16.49
CA GLY A 34 7.76 7.55 16.90
C GLY A 34 7.02 6.39 16.23
N PRO A 35 5.83 6.05 16.74
CA PRO A 35 5.03 4.94 16.24
C PRO A 35 4.56 5.21 14.81
N LYS A 36 4.64 4.18 13.97
CA LYS A 36 4.05 4.18 12.63
C LYS A 36 2.70 3.52 12.69
N PHE A 37 1.75 4.05 11.93
CA PHE A 37 0.39 3.54 11.84
C PHE A 37 0.06 3.13 10.41
N TYR A 38 -0.58 1.97 10.30
CA TYR A 38 -1.03 1.36 9.06
C TYR A 38 -2.53 1.12 9.14
N HIS A 39 -3.28 1.79 8.26
CA HIS A 39 -4.73 1.89 8.39
C HIS A 39 -5.48 0.91 7.48
N GLY A 40 -6.32 0.08 8.09
CA GLY A 40 -7.21 -0.85 7.41
C GLY A 40 -6.52 -2.08 6.80
N GLU A 41 -6.98 -3.25 7.24
CA GLU A 41 -6.66 -4.55 6.63
C GLU A 41 -7.10 -4.57 5.15
N GLY A 42 -6.25 -5.09 4.27
CA GLY A 42 -6.45 -5.11 2.83
C GLY A 42 -6.22 -3.77 2.13
N LYS A 43 -5.88 -2.70 2.86
CA LYS A 43 -5.60 -1.36 2.32
C LYS A 43 -4.15 -0.93 2.50
N GLU A 44 -3.68 -0.87 3.75
CA GLU A 44 -2.28 -0.51 4.06
C GLU A 44 -1.46 -1.68 4.57
N TRP A 45 -2.11 -2.73 5.09
CA TRP A 45 -1.50 -3.95 5.56
C TRP A 45 -2.40 -5.17 5.29
N CYS A 46 -1.84 -6.38 5.31
CA CYS A 46 -2.55 -7.66 5.16
C CYS A 46 -2.01 -8.69 6.16
N ARG A 47 -2.84 -9.68 6.52
CA ARG A 47 -2.40 -10.79 7.40
C ARG A 47 -1.49 -11.79 6.70
N THR A 48 -1.65 -11.96 5.40
CA THR A 48 -0.89 -12.95 4.61
C THR A 48 -0.09 -12.30 3.50
N LYS A 49 1.00 -12.96 3.12
CA LYS A 49 1.84 -12.53 2.00
C LYS A 49 1.09 -12.63 0.68
N GLU A 50 0.32 -13.70 0.54
CA GLU A 50 -0.44 -14.02 -0.66
C GLU A 50 -1.46 -12.91 -0.94
N GLU A 51 -2.23 -12.51 0.07
CA GLU A 51 -3.15 -11.38 -0.03
C GLU A 51 -2.43 -10.09 -0.37
N ALA A 52 -1.31 -9.80 0.33
CA ALA A 52 -0.52 -8.60 0.08
C ALA A 52 -0.06 -8.50 -1.39
N VAL A 53 0.39 -9.63 -1.97
CA VAL A 53 0.79 -9.72 -3.38
C VAL A 53 -0.41 -9.48 -4.31
N GLN A 54 -1.59 -10.02 -4.00
CA GLN A 54 -2.78 -9.78 -4.81
C GLN A 54 -3.23 -8.32 -4.78
N VAL A 55 -3.20 -7.68 -3.60
CA VAL A 55 -3.52 -6.25 -3.47
C VAL A 55 -2.51 -5.41 -4.23
N ALA A 56 -1.21 -5.68 -4.09
CA ALA A 56 -0.16 -4.96 -4.81
C ALA A 56 -0.31 -5.07 -6.34
N LYS A 57 -0.69 -6.25 -6.87
CA LYS A 57 -1.00 -6.43 -8.29
C LYS A 57 -2.16 -5.54 -8.74
N ARG A 58 -3.24 -5.48 -7.95
CA ARG A 58 -4.40 -4.59 -8.21
C ARG A 58 -4.01 -3.11 -8.14
N MET A 59 -3.19 -2.72 -7.16
CA MET A 59 -2.66 -1.35 -7.05
C MET A 59 -1.85 -0.96 -8.28
N ARG A 60 -0.96 -1.86 -8.73
CA ARG A 60 -0.14 -1.65 -9.92
C ARG A 60 -1.00 -1.43 -11.16
N GLN A 61 -2.00 -2.29 -11.37
CA GLN A 61 -2.91 -2.19 -12.51
C GLN A 61 -3.67 -0.84 -12.52
N LYS A 62 -4.30 -0.47 -11.39
CA LYS A 62 -4.99 0.81 -11.24
C LYS A 62 -4.07 2.01 -11.48
N LYS A 63 -2.82 1.93 -11.03
CA LYS A 63 -1.84 3.00 -11.20
C LYS A 63 -1.45 3.16 -12.67
N ILE A 64 -1.23 2.06 -13.38
CA ILE A 64 -0.94 2.07 -14.83
C ILE A 64 -2.09 2.73 -15.58
N GLU A 65 -3.33 2.29 -15.36
CA GLU A 65 -4.51 2.87 -16.02
C GLU A 65 -4.66 4.38 -15.76
N SER A 66 -4.39 4.82 -14.53
CA SER A 66 -4.41 6.24 -14.18
C SER A 66 -3.32 7.03 -14.91
N LEU A 67 -2.11 6.47 -15.03
CA LEU A 67 -1.00 7.10 -15.73
C LEU A 67 -1.24 7.17 -17.23
N GLU A 68 -1.78 6.12 -17.84
CA GLU A 68 -2.16 6.11 -19.25
C GLU A 68 -3.16 7.22 -19.59
N ARG A 69 -4.20 7.40 -18.75
CA ARG A 69 -5.16 8.52 -18.90
C ARG A 69 -4.49 9.88 -18.80
N GLN A 70 -3.52 10.05 -17.90
CA GLN A 70 -2.76 11.29 -17.76
C GLN A 70 -1.90 11.54 -19.00
N ILE A 71 -1.24 10.52 -19.53
CA ILE A 71 -0.46 10.59 -20.76
C ILE A 71 -1.35 10.97 -21.95
N GLU A 72 -2.52 10.33 -22.10
CA GLU A 72 -3.46 10.65 -23.17
C GLU A 72 -3.95 12.10 -23.09
N ARG A 73 -4.26 12.58 -21.87
CA ARG A 73 -4.64 13.98 -21.63
C ARG A 73 -3.53 14.93 -22.08
N LEU A 74 -2.29 14.67 -21.68
CA LEU A 74 -1.13 15.49 -22.06
C LEU A 74 -0.91 15.51 -23.58
N LYS A 75 -1.03 14.36 -24.26
CA LYS A 75 -0.91 14.26 -25.73
C LYS A 75 -1.94 15.11 -26.49
N LYS A 76 -3.12 15.34 -25.91
CA LYS A 76 -4.22 16.12 -26.51
C LYS A 76 -4.17 17.61 -26.18
N MET A 77 -3.28 18.06 -25.28
CA MET A 77 -3.18 19.46 -24.93
C MET A 77 -2.65 20.28 -26.12
N LYS A 78 -3.31 21.39 -26.39
CA LYS A 78 -2.81 22.44 -27.29
C LYS A 78 -2.47 23.64 -26.42
N PHE A 79 -1.31 24.24 -26.67
CA PHE A 79 -0.85 25.46 -26.03
C PHE A 79 -0.95 26.61 -27.04
#